data_AF-A0A2N7RSK2-F1
#
_entry.id   AF-A0A2N7RSK2-F1
#
_cell.length_a   1.000
_cell.length_b   1.000
_cell.length_c   1.000
_cell.angle_alpha   90.00
_cell.angle_beta   90.00
_cell.angle_gamma   90.00
#
_symmetry.space_group_name_H-M   'P 1'
#
loop_
_entity.id
_entity.type
_entity.pdbx_description
1 polymer ?
#
loop_
_entity_poly.entity_id
_entity_poly.type
_entity_poly.pdbx_seq_one_letter_code
_entity_poly.pdbx_strand_id
1 'polypeptide(L)' 'MLNCNNVDTLLHFAGSGLGIAALPDFAVRAALAANHLQPILETHRQHQGAFRILWPSSRHLTPKLRAFIDFLATHVFPEH' A
#
# COMPACT_ATOMS: atom_id res chain seq x y z
N MET A 1 -3.18 19.57 -13.21
CA MET A 1 -2.87 18.24 -12.62
C MET A 1 -1.71 18.42 -11.66
N LEU A 2 -1.91 18.10 -10.38
CA LEU A 2 -0.84 18.12 -9.38
C LEU A 2 -0.13 16.75 -9.42
N ASN A 3 1.17 16.74 -9.68
CA ASN A 3 1.97 15.51 -9.71
C ASN A 3 2.86 15.46 -8.47
N CYS A 4 2.43 14.70 -7.45
CA CYS A 4 3.23 14.45 -6.25
C CYS A 4 3.63 12.97 -6.25
N ASN A 5 4.92 12.70 -6.08
CA ASN A 5 5.48 11.35 -6.01
C ASN A 5 5.46 10.76 -4.59
N ASN A 6 4.80 11.44 -3.64
CA ASN A 6 4.73 11.03 -2.24
C ASN A 6 3.28 10.75 -1.84
N VAL A 7 3.06 9.56 -1.28
CA VAL A 7 1.74 9.04 -0.90
C VAL A 7 1.09 9.89 0.18
N ASP A 8 1.83 10.31 1.21
CA ASP A 8 1.30 11.13 2.31
C ASP A 8 0.83 12.50 1.83
N THR A 9 1.56 13.08 0.86
CA THR A 9 1.23 14.39 0.30
C THR A 9 -0.06 14.32 -0.51
N LEU A 10 -0.23 13.27 -1.33
CA LEU A 10 -1.47 13.04 -2.06
C LEU A 10 -2.65 12.75 -1.11
N LEU A 11 -2.42 12.00 -0.03
CA LEU A 11 -3.44 11.71 0.99
C LEU A 11 -3.91 13.00 1.67
N HIS A 12 -2.99 13.88 2.06
CA HIS A 12 -3.32 15.16 2.67
C HIS A 12 -4.14 16.05 1.73
N PHE A 13 -3.78 16.11 0.44
CA PHE A 13 -4.52 16.89 -0.54
C PHE A 13 -5.93 16.33 -0.80
N ALA A 14 -6.06 15.01 -0.92
CA ALA A 14 -7.37 14.37 -1.07
C ALA A 14 -8.25 14.61 0.17
N GLY A 15 -7.69 14.46 1.38
CA GLY A 15 -8.41 14.71 2.63
C GLY A 15 -8.78 16.19 2.84
N SER A 16 -8.06 17.11 2.22
CA SER A 16 -8.35 18.55 2.24
C SER A 16 -9.33 19.00 1.15
N GLY A 17 -9.90 18.07 0.37
CA GLY A 17 -10.86 18.38 -0.69
C GLY A 17 -10.26 19.02 -1.95
N LEU A 18 -8.94 18.92 -2.14
CA LEU A 18 -8.23 19.53 -3.27
C LEU A 18 -8.23 18.66 -4.54
N GLY A 19 -8.91 17.50 -4.52
CA GLY A 19 -9.12 16.66 -5.70
C GLY A 19 -9.29 15.18 -5.39
N ILE A 20 -9.18 14.37 -6.45
CA ILE A 20 -9.22 12.90 -6.41
C ILE A 20 -7.79 12.36 -6.48
N ALA A 21 -7.47 11.38 -5.64
CA ALA A 21 -6.16 10.70 -5.65
C ALA A 21 -6.33 9.18 -5.78
N ALA A 22 -5.49 8.56 -6.62
CA ALA A 22 -5.38 7.11 -6.71
C ALA A 22 -4.22 6.66 -5.80
N LEU A 23 -4.57 6.07 -4.66
CA LEU A 23 -3.62 5.68 -3.61
C LEU A 23 -3.81 4.20 -3.26
N PRO A 24 -2.74 3.52 -2.80
CA PRO A 24 -2.84 2.14 -2.37
C PRO A 24 -3.65 2.03 -1.07
N ASP A 25 -4.36 0.92 -0.91
CA ASP A 25 -5.34 0.74 0.18
C ASP A 25 -4.75 0.96 1.57
N PHE A 26 -3.54 0.46 1.81
CA PHE A 26 -2.88 0.57 3.11
C PHE A 26 -2.70 2.03 3.56
N ALA A 27 -2.51 2.97 2.62
CA ALA A 27 -2.28 4.38 2.93
C ALA A 27 -3.59 5.12 3.24
N VAL A 28 -4.70 4.73 2.62
CA VAL A 28 -6.00 5.38 2.79
C VAL A 28 -6.83 4.78 3.93
N ARG A 29 -6.50 3.57 4.43
CA ARG A 29 -7.26 2.86 5.47
C ARG A 29 -7.61 3.72 6.69
N ALA A 30 -6.66 4.47 7.22
CA ALA A 30 -6.89 5.32 8.40
C ALA A 30 -7.83 6.50 8.08
N ALA A 31 -7.66 7.13 6.92
CA ALA A 31 -8.49 8.26 6.49
C ALA A 31 -9.91 7.83 6.11
N LEU A 32 -10.08 6.64 5.55
CA LEU A 32 -11.38 6.01 5.32
C LEU A 32 -12.08 5.69 6.64
N ALA A 33 -11.38 5.10 7.60
CA ALA A 33 -11.93 4.81 8.94
C ALA A 33 -12.34 6.09 9.69
N ALA A 34 -11.65 7.20 9.46
CA ALA A 34 -11.97 8.51 10.01
C ALA A 34 -13.06 9.27 9.23
N ASN A 35 -13.65 8.71 8.17
CA ASN A 35 -14.58 9.38 7.25
C ASN A 35 -14.02 10.67 6.60
N HIS A 36 -12.69 10.81 6.52
CA HIS A 36 -12.04 11.94 5.85
C HIS A 36 -11.91 11.73 4.34
N LEU A 37 -12.04 10.49 3.88
CA LEU A 37 -12.04 10.12 2.47
C LEU A 37 -13.24 9.23 2.17
N GLN A 38 -13.71 9.32 0.93
CA GLN A 38 -14.75 8.44 0.41
C GLN A 38 -14.22 7.69 -0.82
N PRO A 39 -14.36 6.36 -0.88
CA PRO A 39 -14.00 5.58 -2.06
C PRO A 39 -14.93 5.91 -3.22
N ILE A 40 -14.36 6.06 -4.41
CA ILE A 40 -15.10 6.30 -5.66
C ILE A 40 -14.55 5.37 -6.75
N LEU A 41 -15.37 5.06 -7.76
CA LEU A 41 -15.00 4.19 -8.89
C LEU A 41 -14.57 2.76 -8.49
N GLU A 42 -15.12 2.23 -7.39
CA GLU A 42 -14.83 0.86 -6.91
C GLU A 42 -15.00 -0.21 -8.00
N THR A 43 -16.01 -0.09 -8.87
CA THR A 43 -16.26 -1.02 -9.99
C THR A 43 -15.16 -1.02 -11.05
N HIS A 44 -14.30 0.00 -11.08
CA HIS A 44 -13.21 0.16 -12.05
C HIS A 44 -11.82 -0.05 -11.41
N ARG A 45 -11.74 -0.50 -10.15
CA ARG A 45 -10.46 -0.88 -9.53
C ARG A 45 -9.94 -2.18 -10.15
N GLN A 46 -9.09 -2.06 -11.16
CA GLN A 46 -8.47 -3.21 -11.84
C GLN A 46 -7.06 -3.56 -11.33
N HIS A 47 -6.49 -2.80 -10.39
CA HIS A 47 -5.13 -3.05 -9.91
C HIS A 47 -5.09 -3.39 -8.42
N GLN A 48 -4.85 -4.67 -8.13
CA GLN A 48 -4.29 -5.08 -6.85
C GLN A 48 -2.76 -4.95 -6.95
N GLY A 49 -2.20 -3.98 -6.25
CA GLY A 49 -0.75 -3.81 -6.19
C GLY A 49 -0.12 -5.01 -5.47
N ALA A 50 0.76 -5.76 -6.14
CA ALA A 50 1.48 -6.86 -5.51
C ALA A 50 2.73 -6.33 -4.81
N PHE A 51 2.83 -6.52 -3.50
CA PHE A 51 4.08 -6.32 -2.77
C PHE A 51 5.01 -7.51 -3.02
N ARG A 52 6.27 -7.23 -3.38
CA ARG A 52 7.29 -8.25 -3.61
C ARG A 52 8.46 -7.99 -2.69
N ILE A 53 8.84 -9.00 -1.91
CA ILE A 53 10.10 -8.97 -1.16
C ILE A 53 11.19 -9.39 -2.14
N LEU A 54 12.23 -8.57 -2.28
CA LEU A 54 13.40 -8.87 -3.11
C LEU A 54 14.58 -9.24 -2.21
N TRP A 55 15.22 -10.35 -2.50
CA TRP A 55 16.49 -10.74 -1.88
C TRP A 55 17.47 -11.20 -2.96
N PRO A 56 18.78 -11.00 -2.75
CA PRO A 56 19.78 -11.51 -3.69
C PRO A 56 19.68 -13.02 -3.80
N SER A 57 19.80 -13.54 -5.02
CA SER A 57 19.82 -14.99 -5.35
C SER A 57 21.08 -15.68 -4.83
N SER A 58 21.50 -15.38 -3.61
CA SER A 58 22.62 -16.04 -2.97
C SER A 58 22.25 -17.50 -2.74
N ARG A 59 23.19 -18.39 -3.05
CA ARG A 59 22.98 -19.86 -3.12
C ARG A 59 22.50 -20.49 -1.80
N HIS A 60 22.57 -19.76 -0.69
CA HIS A 60 22.18 -20.20 0.63
C HIS A 60 21.26 -19.16 1.30
N LEU A 61 19.96 -19.43 1.28
CA LEU A 61 19.01 -18.69 2.12
C LEU A 61 19.32 -19.04 3.58
N THR A 62 19.81 -18.06 4.36
CA THR A 62 20.11 -18.32 5.76
C THR A 62 18.81 -18.56 6.55
N PRO A 63 18.82 -19.41 7.61
CA PRO A 63 17.63 -19.64 8.43
C PRO A 63 17.03 -18.35 8.99
N LYS A 64 17.87 -17.36 9.31
CA LYS A 64 17.45 -16.03 9.76
C LYS A 64 16.68 -15.25 8.68
N LEU A 65 17.17 -15.26 7.43
CA LEU A 65 16.45 -14.62 6.32
C LEU A 65 15.13 -15.31 6.04
N ARG A 66 15.09 -16.65 6.11
CA ARG A 66 13.85 -17.41 5.97
C ARG A 66 12.83 -17.03 7.04
N ALA A 67 13.23 -17.05 8.32
CA ALA A 67 12.37 -16.65 9.42
C ALA A 67 11.86 -15.20 9.28
N PHE A 68 12.69 -14.29 8.76
CA PHE A 68 12.26 -12.91 8.49
C PHE A 68 11.21 -12.83 7.36
N ILE A 69 11.41 -13.57 6.26
CA ILE A 69 10.44 -13.65 5.17
C ILE A 69 9.12 -14.24 5.68
N ASP A 70 9.17 -15.33 6.45
CA ASP A 70 7.98 -15.98 7.02
C ASP A 70 7.25 -15.03 8.01
N PHE A 71 8.00 -14.26 8.80
CA PHE A 71 7.43 -13.24 9.69
C PHE A 71 6.69 -12.16 8.88
N LEU A 72 7.32 -11.61 7.84
CA LEU A 72 6.71 -10.59 6.99
C LEU A 72 5.48 -11.10 6.24
N ALA A 73 5.55 -12.31 5.69
CA ALA A 73 4.42 -12.97 5.05
C ALA A 73 3.22 -13.12 5.99
N THR A 74 3.50 -13.42 7.27
CA THR A 74 2.43 -13.65 8.26
C THR A 74 1.86 -12.34 8.84
N HIS A 75 2.67 -11.29 9.00
CA HIS A 75 2.29 -10.11 9.79
C HIS A 75 2.09 -8.82 8.98
N VAL A 76 2.66 -8.74 7.77
CA VAL A 76 2.70 -7.48 6.99
C VAL A 76 1.84 -7.55 5.75
N PHE A 77 1.73 -8.72 5.12
CA PHE A 77 0.91 -8.92 3.94
C PHE A 77 -0.33 -9.72 4.32
N PRO A 78 -1.49 -9.08 4.53
CA PRO A 78 -2.72 -9.83 4.72
C PRO A 78 -3.00 -10.65 3.46
N GLU A 79 -3.18 -11.96 3.62
CA GLU A 79 -3.72 -12.85 2.59
C GLU A 79 -5.10 -12.29 2.20
N HIS A 80 -5.23 -11.83 0.96
CA HIS A 80 -6.50 -11.43 0.34
C HIS A 80 -6.81 -12.39 -0.80
#